data_AF-A0A359IEV3-F1
#
_entry.id   AF-A0A359IEV3-F1
#
_cell.length_a   1.000
_cell.length_b   1.000
_cell.length_c   1.000
_cell.angle_alpha   90.00
_cell.angle_beta   90.00
_cell.angle_gamma   90.00
#
_symmetry.space_group_name_H-M   'P 1'
#
loop_
_entity.id
_entity.type
_entity.pdbx_description
1 polymer ?
#
loop_
_entity_poly.entity_id
_entity_poly.type
_entity_poly.pdbx_seq_one_letter_code
_entity_poly.pdbx_strand_id
1 'polypeptide(L)'
;MLHNTEREKKLLFHLIFWILIIGLFCLIEVSLRLVGYGRSYRICVEKEFNGHTYLAINPDAGQKYFFKKVKPNISTDMFLKEKPANTYRVFVLGGSTSAGYPWEYNFSFSNILKEHLSHYKPSSHIEMVNFSMPAVNSYAVLDVFRQISRHDPDLVIVYTGHNEFYGSMGAGGGGRSVLLKRFVLFLRDLRLYQWMEAVVEKLIFMQKEQDTSNLMHRLAGERLVEPDSRIRSAVARQYRKNLNTLCRHAKRHQINLLLMRPVSNVTEFPPFESSGSADQQSIQKVIDSVTFMIRKGEYFSASHELKKQLETAPHNAHLHYLLGQCMLSFQQEDTALMHFKLARDLDAYPFRMTGPLDSVLLRIADKWSVPLFDTDEVLALYQPQNYPRYFCDHLHFSIEGLQKVGESLAEYLLKRPVQLLDQMDHFTRLDSLLGEIRLDILLRTWPYTNDFHVTRPRFIPENDYDRIVMKVWENSLSWEEGHVYAARLLEKEGKLNAAIREYQALWHLMPFNEAPLVESARLAIRLENWDDAEAWSRTAMEIFFNARALLYRIQAEAARAHTGTILSLMESYRDPISHSDPEIKGILYYFEGWAYANRQEYGKALNALDKALDILPGYRQALNLKHDIQAVFQ
;
A
#
# COMPACT_ATOMS: atom_id res chain seq x y z
N MET A 1 -55.40 39.17 -19.02
CA MET A 1 -54.32 39.51 -18.05
C MET A 1 -54.47 38.77 -16.72
N LEU A 2 -55.61 38.82 -16.01
CA LEU A 2 -55.79 38.23 -14.66
C LEU A 2 -55.36 36.75 -14.47
N HIS A 3 -55.45 35.91 -15.51
CA HIS A 3 -55.03 34.50 -15.42
C HIS A 3 -53.50 34.30 -15.32
N ASN A 4 -52.68 35.28 -15.74
CA ASN A 4 -51.22 35.18 -15.65
C ASN A 4 -50.75 35.36 -14.20
N THR A 5 -51.31 36.36 -13.51
CA THR A 5 -50.97 36.70 -12.12
C THR A 5 -51.27 35.59 -11.10
N GLU A 6 -52.30 34.78 -11.34
CA GLU A 6 -52.59 33.56 -10.55
C GLU A 6 -51.48 32.51 -10.69
N ARG A 7 -51.04 32.26 -11.93
CA ARG A 7 -49.99 31.29 -12.26
C ARG A 7 -48.62 31.76 -11.76
N GLU A 8 -48.33 33.04 -11.88
CA GLU A 8 -47.10 33.68 -11.37
C GLU A 8 -47.04 33.60 -9.83
N LYS A 9 -48.12 33.93 -9.11
CA LYS A 9 -48.20 33.79 -7.65
C LYS A 9 -48.03 32.33 -7.20
N LYS A 10 -48.65 31.37 -7.89
CA LYS A 10 -48.47 29.94 -7.62
C LYS A 10 -47.02 29.52 -7.86
N LEU A 11 -46.40 29.93 -8.97
CA LEU A 11 -45.00 29.58 -9.27
C LEU A 11 -44.03 30.20 -8.24
N LEU A 12 -44.25 31.45 -7.84
CA LEU A 12 -43.50 32.12 -6.78
C LEU A 12 -43.66 31.42 -5.42
N PHE A 13 -44.87 31.00 -5.05
CA PHE A 13 -45.10 30.23 -3.83
C PHE A 13 -44.34 28.90 -3.83
N HIS A 14 -44.40 28.13 -4.92
CA HIS A 14 -43.65 26.87 -5.04
C HIS A 14 -42.13 27.11 -5.00
N LEU A 15 -41.64 28.18 -5.65
CA LEU A 15 -40.23 28.56 -5.60
C LEU A 15 -39.77 28.89 -4.18
N ILE A 16 -40.53 29.73 -3.45
CA ILE A 16 -40.24 30.07 -2.05
C ILE A 16 -40.28 28.82 -1.17
N PHE A 17 -41.29 27.96 -1.34
CA PHE A 17 -41.42 26.70 -0.60
C PHE A 17 -40.20 25.78 -0.80
N TRP A 18 -39.75 25.58 -2.04
CA TRP A 18 -38.55 24.80 -2.33
C TRP A 18 -37.28 25.44 -1.80
N ILE A 19 -37.14 26.78 -1.87
CA ILE A 19 -36.02 27.51 -1.28
C ILE A 19 -35.98 27.31 0.25
N LEU A 20 -37.13 27.39 0.93
CA LEU A 20 -37.22 27.18 2.38
C LEU A 20 -36.87 25.73 2.78
N ILE A 21 -37.33 24.73 2.02
CA ILE A 21 -36.97 23.32 2.25
C ILE A 21 -35.47 23.07 2.04
N ILE A 22 -34.91 23.57 0.94
CA ILE A 22 -33.47 23.44 0.66
C ILE A 22 -32.67 24.18 1.74
N GLY A 23 -33.10 25.39 2.12
CA GLY A 23 -32.50 26.18 3.20
C GLY A 23 -32.50 25.46 4.55
N LEU A 24 -33.59 24.77 4.90
CA LEU A 24 -33.66 23.93 6.11
C LEU A 24 -32.65 22.77 6.07
N PHE A 25 -32.56 22.04 4.95
CA PHE A 25 -31.58 20.96 4.82
C PHE A 25 -30.13 21.47 4.82
N CYS A 26 -29.86 22.62 4.21
CA CYS A 26 -28.56 23.29 4.29
C CYS A 26 -28.22 23.74 5.72
N LEU A 27 -29.19 24.26 6.48
CA LEU A 27 -29.01 24.64 7.88
C LEU A 27 -28.66 23.42 8.74
N ILE A 28 -29.37 22.29 8.57
CA ILE A 28 -29.08 21.04 9.28
C ILE A 28 -27.68 20.52 8.92
N GLU A 29 -27.32 20.52 7.64
CA GLU A 29 -25.98 20.11 7.17
C GLU A 29 -24.88 20.96 7.80
N VAL A 30 -25.06 22.29 7.87
CA VAL A 30 -24.11 23.21 8.52
C VAL A 30 -24.05 22.97 10.02
N SER A 31 -25.18 22.84 10.71
CA SER A 31 -25.23 22.53 12.15
C SER A 31 -24.51 21.23 12.49
N LEU A 32 -24.71 20.17 11.70
CA LEU A 32 -24.01 18.89 11.88
C LEU A 32 -22.50 19.04 11.65
N ARG A 33 -22.05 19.86 10.68
CA ARG A 33 -20.62 20.16 10.48
C ARG A 33 -20.01 20.93 11.65
N LEU A 34 -20.71 21.93 12.19
CA LEU A 34 -20.23 22.75 13.30
C LEU A 34 -20.08 21.95 14.61
N VAL A 35 -20.96 20.97 14.84
CA VAL A 35 -20.87 20.04 15.99
C VAL A 35 -19.87 18.90 15.74
N GLY A 36 -19.21 18.86 14.58
CA GLY A 36 -18.22 17.82 14.25
C GLY A 36 -18.82 16.45 13.93
N TYR A 37 -20.12 16.37 13.60
CA TYR A 37 -20.78 15.10 13.32
C TYR A 37 -20.33 14.49 11.98
N GLY A 38 -20.11 13.18 11.96
CA GLY A 38 -19.75 12.41 10.77
C GLY A 38 -18.27 12.46 10.38
N ARG A 39 -17.88 11.70 9.35
CA ARG A 39 -16.47 11.49 8.93
C ARG A 39 -16.16 12.16 7.61
N SER A 40 -15.02 12.86 7.52
CA SER A 40 -14.58 13.42 6.24
C SER A 40 -14.11 12.28 5.33
N TYR A 41 -14.59 12.24 4.08
CA TYR A 41 -14.13 11.28 3.07
C TYR A 41 -13.26 11.92 1.98
N ARG A 42 -12.69 13.11 2.26
CA ARG A 42 -11.58 13.65 1.47
C ARG A 42 -10.42 12.67 1.53
N ILE A 43 -9.84 12.31 0.39
CA ILE A 43 -8.76 11.31 0.33
C ILE A 43 -7.48 11.72 1.06
N CYS A 44 -7.18 13.03 1.09
CA CYS A 44 -6.05 13.61 1.81
C CYS A 44 -6.52 14.52 2.94
N VAL A 45 -5.73 14.56 4.01
CA VAL A 45 -5.80 15.51 5.14
C VAL A 45 -4.44 16.18 5.34
N GLU A 46 -4.46 17.43 5.80
CA GLU A 46 -3.22 18.17 6.09
C GLU A 46 -2.63 17.72 7.42
N LYS A 47 -1.30 17.57 7.48
CA LYS A 47 -0.54 17.18 8.67
C LYS A 47 0.78 17.95 8.70
N GLU A 48 1.00 18.71 9.77
CA GLU A 48 2.29 19.34 10.04
C GLU A 48 3.28 18.31 10.56
N PHE A 49 4.49 18.28 10.00
CA PHE A 49 5.58 17.43 10.44
C PHE A 49 6.93 18.06 10.07
N ASN A 50 7.91 18.07 10.99
CA ASN A 50 9.26 18.64 10.77
C ASN A 50 9.28 20.06 10.15
N GLY A 51 8.28 20.90 10.47
CA GLY A 51 8.18 22.28 9.94
C GLY A 51 7.56 22.39 8.53
N HIS A 52 7.04 21.29 7.97
CA HIS A 52 6.42 21.24 6.66
C HIS A 52 4.96 20.75 6.72
N THR A 53 4.09 21.35 5.90
CA THR A 53 2.72 20.88 5.69
C THR A 53 2.70 19.74 4.67
N TYR A 54 2.38 18.53 5.13
CA TYR A 54 2.16 17.37 4.29
C TYR A 54 0.66 17.13 4.03
N LEU A 55 0.37 16.42 2.94
CA LEU A 55 -0.91 15.76 2.68
C LEU A 55 -0.76 14.26 2.97
N ALA A 56 -1.39 13.80 4.03
CA ALA A 56 -1.45 12.39 4.42
C ALA A 56 -2.73 11.72 3.88
N ILE A 57 -2.69 10.42 3.61
CA ILE A 57 -3.90 9.66 3.26
C ILE A 57 -4.83 9.59 4.47
N ASN A 58 -6.10 9.92 4.26
CA ASN A 58 -7.11 9.95 5.32
C ASN A 58 -7.58 8.53 5.70
N PRO A 59 -7.38 8.06 6.95
CA PRO A 59 -7.74 6.71 7.39
C PRO A 59 -9.25 6.44 7.41
N ASP A 60 -10.10 7.47 7.30
CA ASP A 60 -11.55 7.29 7.15
C ASP A 60 -12.02 7.27 5.68
N ALA A 61 -11.21 7.74 4.71
CA ALA A 61 -11.64 7.90 3.32
C ALA A 61 -12.12 6.59 2.68
N GLY A 62 -11.47 5.46 2.98
CA GLY A 62 -11.84 4.15 2.46
C GLY A 62 -13.27 3.70 2.81
N GLN A 63 -13.80 4.14 3.97
CA GLN A 63 -15.16 3.76 4.41
C GLN A 63 -16.26 4.32 3.50
N LYS A 64 -15.99 5.40 2.74
CA LYS A 64 -16.91 5.97 1.74
C LYS A 64 -17.43 4.90 0.77
N TYR A 65 -16.60 3.90 0.47
CA TYR A 65 -16.85 2.94 -0.61
C TYR A 65 -17.51 1.62 -0.17
N PHE A 66 -17.87 1.44 1.11
CA PHE A 66 -18.46 0.20 1.62
C PHE A 66 -19.82 0.42 2.31
N PHE A 67 -20.80 -0.45 2.01
CA PHE A 67 -22.13 -0.40 2.66
C PHE A 67 -22.13 -0.99 4.07
N LYS A 68 -21.30 -2.02 4.31
CA LYS A 68 -21.02 -2.54 5.65
C LYS A 68 -19.93 -1.68 6.32
N LYS A 69 -19.84 -1.71 7.65
CA LYS A 69 -18.74 -1.15 8.45
C LYS A 69 -17.42 -1.88 8.15
N VAL A 70 -16.78 -1.49 7.05
CA VAL A 70 -15.45 -1.94 6.61
C VAL A 70 -14.55 -0.72 6.56
N LYS A 71 -13.55 -0.69 7.45
CA LYS A 71 -12.41 0.22 7.34
C LYS A 71 -11.29 -0.57 6.66
N PRO A 72 -11.03 -0.38 5.35
CA PRO A 72 -9.88 -1.01 4.71
C PRO A 72 -8.59 -0.48 5.31
N ASN A 73 -7.52 -1.28 5.32
CA ASN A 73 -6.19 -0.76 5.64
C ASN A 73 -5.73 0.20 4.53
N ILE A 74 -4.99 1.24 4.89
CA ILE A 74 -4.48 2.27 3.96
C ILE A 74 -2.97 2.46 4.18
N SER A 75 -2.27 2.99 3.18
CA SER A 75 -0.86 3.39 3.38
C SER A 75 -0.76 4.58 4.34
N THR A 76 0.35 4.69 5.05
CA THR A 76 0.74 5.85 5.87
C THR A 76 1.51 6.90 5.08
N ASP A 77 1.69 6.69 3.76
CA ASP A 77 2.35 7.62 2.84
C ASP A 77 1.87 9.07 2.99
N MET A 78 2.83 9.99 2.88
CA MET A 78 2.61 11.43 2.84
C MET A 78 3.42 12.05 1.71
N PHE A 79 2.95 13.20 1.22
CA PHE A 79 3.63 14.01 0.21
C PHE A 79 3.46 15.50 0.56
N LEU A 80 4.38 16.36 0.12
CA LEU A 80 4.35 17.79 0.42
C LEU A 80 3.12 18.45 -0.21
N LYS A 81 2.44 19.32 0.54
CA LYS A 81 1.25 20.03 0.07
C LYS A 81 1.56 20.88 -1.16
N GLU A 82 2.63 21.66 -1.08
CA GLU A 82 3.23 22.38 -2.21
C GLU A 82 4.33 21.51 -2.81
N LYS A 83 4.29 21.26 -4.12
CA LYS A 83 5.22 20.35 -4.81
C LYS A 83 6.56 21.05 -5.11
N PRO A 84 7.72 20.58 -4.62
CA PRO A 84 9.02 21.14 -5.00
C PRO A 84 9.34 20.95 -6.49
N ALA A 85 10.12 21.87 -7.05
CA ALA A 85 10.45 21.87 -8.48
C ALA A 85 11.31 20.66 -8.93
N ASN A 86 12.06 20.04 -8.01
CA ASN A 86 12.86 18.85 -8.26
C ASN A 86 12.13 17.53 -7.90
N THR A 87 10.82 17.57 -7.67
CA THR A 87 10.05 16.40 -7.23
C THR A 87 9.36 15.68 -8.39
N TYR A 88 9.52 14.36 -8.45
CA TYR A 88 8.75 13.45 -9.30
C TYR A 88 7.71 12.71 -8.46
N ARG A 89 6.45 13.08 -8.63
CA ARG A 89 5.29 12.66 -7.84
C ARG A 89 4.50 11.57 -8.57
N VAL A 90 4.51 10.36 -8.01
CA VAL A 90 3.88 9.16 -8.55
C VAL A 90 2.78 8.69 -7.61
N PHE A 91 1.55 8.59 -8.11
CA PHE A 91 0.41 8.05 -7.36
C PHE A 91 0.01 6.67 -7.87
N VAL A 92 -0.25 5.74 -6.95
CA VAL A 92 -0.60 4.35 -7.31
C VAL A 92 -2.01 4.03 -6.82
N LEU A 93 -2.85 3.53 -7.72
CA LEU A 93 -4.26 3.21 -7.49
C LEU A 93 -4.57 1.75 -7.78
N GLY A 94 -5.21 1.07 -6.84
CA GLY A 94 -5.66 -0.30 -7.06
C GLY A 94 -6.29 -0.97 -5.86
N GLY A 95 -6.36 -2.29 -5.94
CA GLY A 95 -6.92 -3.18 -4.90
C GLY A 95 -5.87 -3.62 -3.87
N SER A 96 -6.13 -4.74 -3.20
CA SER A 96 -5.22 -5.38 -2.24
C SER A 96 -3.87 -5.77 -2.87
N THR A 97 -3.85 -6.32 -4.09
CA THR A 97 -2.60 -6.62 -4.84
C THR A 97 -1.69 -5.39 -4.96
N SER A 98 -2.28 -4.22 -5.21
CA SER A 98 -1.57 -2.96 -5.39
C SER A 98 -1.14 -2.33 -4.07
N ALA A 99 -1.86 -2.65 -2.98
CA ALA A 99 -1.48 -2.32 -1.61
C ALA A 99 -0.35 -3.21 -1.05
N GLY A 100 0.19 -4.16 -1.83
CA GLY A 100 1.24 -5.09 -1.39
C GLY A 100 0.75 -6.27 -0.54
N TYR A 101 -0.57 -6.43 -0.35
CA TYR A 101 -1.12 -7.54 0.45
C TYR A 101 -0.65 -8.90 -0.08
N PRO A 102 -0.20 -9.84 0.79
CA PRO A 102 -0.21 -9.79 2.26
C PRO A 102 0.97 -9.07 2.94
N TRP A 103 2.02 -8.71 2.20
CA TRP A 103 3.38 -8.34 2.67
C TRP A 103 3.58 -6.88 3.10
N GLU A 104 2.52 -6.19 3.54
CA GLU A 104 2.47 -4.74 3.82
C GLU A 104 2.65 -3.79 2.62
N TYR A 105 2.28 -2.52 2.84
CA TYR A 105 2.54 -1.43 1.90
C TYR A 105 4.05 -1.23 1.68
N ASN A 106 4.86 -1.42 2.72
CA ASN A 106 6.32 -1.31 2.69
C ASN A 106 6.91 -2.15 1.53
N PHE A 107 6.43 -3.38 1.34
CA PHE A 107 6.91 -4.26 0.25
C PHE A 107 6.07 -4.25 -1.04
N SER A 108 5.16 -3.28 -1.20
CA SER A 108 4.38 -3.15 -2.43
C SER A 108 5.26 -2.89 -3.67
N PHE A 109 4.82 -3.31 -4.86
CA PHE A 109 5.56 -3.07 -6.12
C PHE A 109 5.85 -1.57 -6.36
N SER A 110 5.05 -0.69 -5.78
CA SER A 110 5.26 0.77 -5.83
C SER A 110 6.45 1.24 -5.00
N ASN A 111 6.71 0.61 -3.85
CA ASN A 111 7.88 0.92 -3.04
C ASN A 111 9.15 0.31 -3.64
N ILE A 112 9.07 -0.89 -4.22
CA ILE A 112 10.15 -1.47 -5.04
C ILE A 112 10.49 -0.55 -6.23
N LEU A 113 9.47 -0.03 -6.93
CA LEU A 113 9.66 0.99 -7.97
C LEU A 113 10.28 2.28 -7.41
N LYS A 114 9.86 2.75 -6.22
CA LYS A 114 10.41 3.96 -5.56
C LYS A 114 11.90 3.81 -5.28
N GLU A 115 12.38 2.64 -4.85
CA GLU A 115 13.82 2.40 -4.65
C GLU A 115 14.60 2.55 -5.95
N HIS A 116 14.20 1.83 -6.99
CA HIS A 116 14.86 1.93 -8.30
C HIS A 116 14.80 3.36 -8.85
N LEU A 117 13.66 4.05 -8.79
CA LEU A 117 13.56 5.45 -9.24
C LEU A 117 14.47 6.39 -8.45
N SER A 118 14.58 6.21 -7.12
CA SER A 118 15.42 7.05 -6.27
C SER A 118 16.91 6.80 -6.53
N HIS A 119 17.31 5.53 -6.65
CA HIS A 119 18.68 5.13 -6.98
C HIS A 119 19.10 5.62 -8.38
N TYR A 120 18.21 5.51 -9.37
CA TYR A 120 18.52 5.82 -10.77
C TYR A 120 18.22 7.26 -11.21
N LYS A 121 17.55 8.07 -10.38
CA LYS A 121 17.34 9.51 -10.56
C LYS A 121 17.66 10.29 -9.27
N PRO A 122 18.90 10.24 -8.75
CA PRO A 122 19.25 10.84 -7.44
C PRO A 122 19.10 12.37 -7.39
N SER A 123 19.01 13.06 -8.54
CA SER A 123 18.70 14.49 -8.63
C SER A 123 17.21 14.83 -8.49
N SER A 124 16.33 13.84 -8.44
CA SER A 124 14.88 13.99 -8.32
C SER A 124 14.39 13.44 -6.98
N HIS A 125 13.66 14.25 -6.22
CA HIS A 125 12.97 13.76 -5.02
C HIS A 125 11.76 12.91 -5.45
N ILE A 126 11.71 11.63 -5.08
CA ILE A 126 10.64 10.72 -5.50
C ILE A 126 9.54 10.67 -4.42
N GLU A 127 8.39 11.27 -4.72
CA GLU A 127 7.19 11.12 -3.90
C GLU A 127 6.32 10.00 -4.48
N MET A 128 6.46 8.79 -3.93
CA MET A 128 5.59 7.65 -4.23
C MET A 128 4.47 7.59 -3.18
N VAL A 129 3.20 7.60 -3.62
CA VAL A 129 2.04 7.58 -2.71
C VAL A 129 1.04 6.52 -3.16
N ASN A 130 0.85 5.49 -2.34
CA ASN A 130 -0.01 4.36 -2.66
C ASN A 130 -1.41 4.52 -2.04
N PHE A 131 -2.35 5.04 -2.83
CA PHE A 131 -3.77 5.16 -2.44
C PHE A 131 -4.58 3.87 -2.70
N SER A 132 -3.91 2.75 -2.98
CA SER A 132 -4.58 1.46 -3.12
C SER A 132 -5.20 1.03 -1.80
N MET A 133 -6.29 0.25 -1.86
CA MET A 133 -7.01 -0.21 -0.68
C MET A 133 -7.56 -1.63 -0.89
N PRO A 134 -7.55 -2.51 0.11
CA PRO A 134 -8.19 -3.83 -0.01
C PRO A 134 -9.65 -3.77 -0.45
N ALA A 135 -10.04 -4.72 -1.29
CA ALA A 135 -11.39 -4.90 -1.84
C ALA A 135 -11.99 -3.72 -2.65
N VAL A 136 -11.24 -2.66 -2.99
CA VAL A 136 -11.78 -1.58 -3.84
C VAL A 136 -11.75 -1.92 -5.33
N ASN A 137 -12.69 -1.32 -6.07
CA ASN A 137 -12.88 -1.53 -7.51
C ASN A 137 -12.86 -0.20 -8.30
N SER A 138 -13.12 -0.27 -9.61
CA SER A 138 -13.03 0.85 -10.55
C SER A 138 -13.93 2.05 -10.22
N TYR A 139 -14.95 1.90 -9.36
CA TYR A 139 -15.71 3.05 -8.85
C TYR A 139 -14.91 3.87 -7.86
N ALA A 140 -14.33 3.22 -6.85
CA ALA A 140 -13.52 3.86 -5.83
C ALA A 140 -12.24 4.43 -6.45
N VAL A 141 -11.55 3.65 -7.29
CA VAL A 141 -10.38 4.11 -8.05
C VAL A 141 -10.68 5.37 -8.86
N LEU A 142 -11.85 5.47 -9.50
CA LEU A 142 -12.24 6.68 -10.25
C LEU A 142 -12.58 7.88 -9.33
N ASP A 143 -13.14 7.66 -8.13
CA ASP A 143 -13.41 8.75 -7.18
C ASP A 143 -12.10 9.28 -6.59
N VAL A 144 -11.23 8.37 -6.12
CA VAL A 144 -9.87 8.67 -5.66
C VAL A 144 -9.08 9.42 -6.73
N PHE A 145 -9.07 8.92 -7.98
CA PHE A 145 -8.35 9.55 -9.10
C PHE A 145 -8.73 11.03 -9.28
N ARG A 146 -10.02 11.37 -9.21
CA ARG A 146 -10.48 12.76 -9.30
C ARG A 146 -10.05 13.61 -8.11
N GLN A 147 -10.05 13.04 -6.91
CA GLN A 147 -9.66 13.76 -5.71
C GLN A 147 -8.14 14.05 -5.67
N ILE A 148 -7.31 13.20 -6.30
CA ILE A 148 -5.85 13.39 -6.37
C ILE A 148 -5.36 14.11 -7.64
N SER A 149 -6.18 14.19 -8.69
CA SER A 149 -5.87 14.90 -9.95
C SER A 149 -5.60 16.41 -9.81
N ARG A 150 -5.78 16.96 -8.61
CA ARG A 150 -5.54 18.37 -8.22
C ARG A 150 -4.28 18.55 -7.35
N HIS A 151 -3.44 17.51 -7.25
CA HIS A 151 -2.24 17.47 -6.42
C HIS A 151 -0.98 17.22 -7.27
N ASP A 152 -1.03 17.63 -8.55
CA ASP A 152 0.08 17.68 -9.51
C ASP A 152 0.93 16.40 -9.67
N PRO A 153 0.32 15.21 -9.87
CA PRO A 153 1.06 13.99 -10.16
C PRO A 153 1.73 14.05 -11.54
N ASP A 154 3.00 13.66 -11.61
CA ASP A 154 3.72 13.46 -12.87
C ASP A 154 3.35 12.13 -13.52
N LEU A 155 2.92 11.16 -12.72
CA LEU A 155 2.47 9.84 -13.15
C LEU A 155 1.39 9.30 -12.20
N VAL A 156 0.34 8.71 -12.76
CA VAL A 156 -0.59 7.87 -12.01
C VAL A 156 -0.60 6.45 -12.59
N ILE A 157 -0.35 5.47 -11.73
CA ILE A 157 -0.31 4.04 -12.07
C ILE A 157 -1.60 3.39 -11.58
N VAL A 158 -2.29 2.62 -12.43
CA VAL A 158 -3.59 2.01 -12.09
C VAL A 158 -3.62 0.51 -12.37
N TYR A 159 -3.76 -0.29 -11.31
CA TYR A 159 -3.94 -1.74 -11.35
C TYR A 159 -5.31 -2.08 -10.75
N THR A 160 -6.33 -2.32 -11.59
CA THR A 160 -7.71 -2.51 -11.10
C THR A 160 -8.55 -3.42 -11.99
N GLY A 161 -9.28 -4.36 -11.39
CA GLY A 161 -10.23 -5.22 -12.11
C GLY A 161 -10.70 -6.50 -11.38
N HIS A 162 -9.94 -7.00 -10.39
CA HIS A 162 -10.34 -8.16 -9.58
C HIS A 162 -11.70 -7.95 -8.88
N ASN A 163 -11.83 -6.83 -8.16
CA ASN A 163 -12.95 -6.57 -7.25
C ASN A 163 -14.23 -6.03 -7.93
N GLU A 164 -14.37 -6.10 -9.25
CA GLU A 164 -15.51 -5.49 -9.96
C GLU A 164 -16.88 -6.13 -9.60
N PHE A 165 -16.87 -7.40 -9.19
CA PHE A 165 -18.08 -8.16 -8.84
C PHE A 165 -18.52 -7.91 -7.39
N TYR A 166 -17.64 -8.16 -6.42
CA TYR A 166 -17.95 -8.15 -4.99
C TYR A 166 -17.30 -7.04 -4.18
N GLY A 167 -16.39 -6.26 -4.75
CA GLY A 167 -15.68 -5.20 -4.04
C GLY A 167 -16.55 -4.04 -3.55
N SER A 168 -15.91 -2.91 -3.27
CA SER A 168 -16.55 -1.65 -2.87
C SER A 168 -17.82 -1.30 -3.69
N MET A 169 -19.00 -1.51 -3.10
CA MET A 169 -20.31 -1.44 -3.77
C MET A 169 -20.37 -2.22 -5.11
N GLY A 170 -19.80 -3.42 -5.18
CA GLY A 170 -19.79 -4.29 -6.35
C GLY A 170 -21.21 -4.64 -6.86
N ALA A 171 -21.32 -5.22 -8.05
CA ALA A 171 -22.63 -5.57 -8.61
C ALA A 171 -23.37 -6.68 -7.83
N GLY A 172 -22.64 -7.53 -7.09
CA GLY A 172 -23.22 -8.52 -6.18
C GLY A 172 -23.88 -7.90 -4.94
N GLY A 173 -23.31 -6.82 -4.38
CA GLY A 173 -23.79 -6.17 -3.15
C GLY A 173 -24.69 -4.95 -3.39
N GLY A 174 -24.24 -4.00 -4.22
CA GLY A 174 -24.79 -2.64 -4.33
C GLY A 174 -25.77 -2.40 -5.49
N GLY A 175 -26.35 -3.46 -6.07
CA GLY A 175 -27.23 -3.37 -7.24
C GLY A 175 -26.50 -3.04 -8.56
N ARG A 176 -27.27 -2.87 -9.65
CA ARG A 176 -26.74 -2.78 -11.03
C ARG A 176 -26.67 -1.35 -11.61
N SER A 177 -27.22 -0.34 -10.93
CA SER A 177 -27.29 1.03 -11.45
C SER A 177 -26.04 1.86 -11.15
N VAL A 178 -25.35 2.28 -12.21
CA VAL A 178 -24.16 3.14 -12.16
C VAL A 178 -24.48 4.54 -11.61
N LEU A 179 -25.61 5.10 -12.03
CA LEU A 179 -26.03 6.44 -11.65
C LEU A 179 -26.35 6.49 -10.15
N LEU A 180 -27.08 5.48 -9.64
CA LEU A 180 -27.44 5.38 -8.24
C LEU A 180 -26.21 5.26 -7.34
N LYS A 181 -25.22 4.43 -7.69
CA LYS A 181 -23.98 4.29 -6.92
C LYS A 181 -23.18 5.60 -6.85
N ARG A 182 -23.08 6.33 -7.96
CA ARG A 182 -22.42 7.65 -7.99
C ARG A 182 -23.19 8.68 -7.17
N PHE A 183 -24.52 8.63 -7.18
CA PHE A 183 -25.35 9.51 -6.35
C PHE A 183 -25.20 9.19 -4.85
N VAL A 184 -25.18 7.91 -4.46
CA VAL A 184 -24.90 7.48 -3.07
C VAL A 184 -23.50 7.93 -2.62
N LEU A 185 -22.47 7.79 -3.46
CA LEU A 185 -21.13 8.30 -3.15
C LEU A 185 -21.10 9.80 -2.88
N PHE A 186 -21.82 10.58 -3.69
CA PHE A 186 -21.95 12.03 -3.50
C PHE A 186 -22.73 12.35 -2.21
N LEU A 187 -23.84 11.66 -1.95
CA LEU A 187 -24.62 11.85 -0.73
C LEU A 187 -23.80 11.54 0.53
N ARG A 188 -22.91 10.53 0.49
CA ARG A 188 -22.02 10.20 1.62
C ARG A 188 -21.04 11.29 2.01
N ASP A 189 -20.80 12.29 1.16
CA ASP A 189 -20.00 13.47 1.52
C ASP A 189 -20.80 14.52 2.36
N LEU A 190 -22.12 14.31 2.54
CA LEU A 190 -23.03 15.13 3.36
C LEU A 190 -23.22 14.53 4.76
N ARG A 191 -23.19 15.38 5.80
CA ARG A 191 -23.42 14.97 7.20
C ARG A 191 -24.85 14.51 7.44
N LEU A 192 -25.81 15.19 6.83
CA LEU A 192 -27.23 14.84 6.89
C LEU A 192 -27.46 13.41 6.39
N TYR A 193 -26.81 13.02 5.29
CA TYR A 193 -26.95 11.65 4.78
C TYR A 193 -26.28 10.63 5.69
N GLN A 194 -25.07 10.90 6.20
CA GLN A 194 -24.41 10.02 7.17
C GLN A 194 -25.26 9.84 8.45
N TRP A 195 -25.94 10.90 8.90
CA TRP A 195 -26.89 10.85 10.01
C TRP A 195 -28.13 10.01 9.67
N MET A 196 -28.74 10.20 8.50
CA MET A 196 -29.85 9.38 8.03
C MET A 196 -29.45 7.90 7.90
N GLU A 197 -28.26 7.60 7.36
CA GLU A 197 -27.71 6.25 7.23
C GLU A 197 -27.55 5.60 8.60
N ALA A 198 -27.03 6.31 9.60
CA ALA A 198 -26.91 5.83 10.98
C ALA A 198 -28.28 5.62 11.68
N VAL A 199 -29.25 6.50 11.45
CA VAL A 199 -30.63 6.35 11.98
C VAL A 199 -31.32 5.14 11.35
N VAL A 200 -31.23 4.98 10.02
CA VAL A 200 -31.78 3.84 9.30
C VAL A 200 -31.09 2.53 9.73
N GLU A 201 -29.77 2.53 9.91
CA GLU A 201 -29.03 1.39 10.44
C GLU A 201 -29.57 1.00 11.83
N LYS A 202 -29.71 1.96 12.74
CA LYS A 202 -30.23 1.72 14.10
C LYS A 202 -31.68 1.18 14.09
N LEU A 203 -32.54 1.69 13.22
CA LEU A 203 -33.94 1.28 13.12
C LEU A 203 -34.12 -0.11 12.47
N ILE A 204 -33.31 -0.46 11.47
CA ILE A 204 -33.42 -1.73 10.75
C ILE A 204 -32.64 -2.86 11.44
N PHE A 205 -31.48 -2.58 12.05
CA PHE A 205 -30.55 -3.59 12.56
C PHE A 205 -30.49 -3.68 14.09
N MET A 206 -31.55 -3.26 14.79
CA MET A 206 -31.62 -3.24 16.27
C MET A 206 -31.51 -4.62 16.96
N GLN A 207 -31.39 -5.71 16.20
CA GLN A 207 -31.25 -7.10 16.70
C GLN A 207 -30.22 -7.95 15.94
N LYS A 208 -29.40 -7.39 15.02
CA LYS A 208 -28.46 -8.21 14.24
C LYS A 208 -27.06 -8.22 14.86
N GLU A 209 -26.57 -9.41 15.23
CA GLU A 209 -25.22 -9.60 15.74
C GLU A 209 -24.15 -9.08 14.77
N GLN A 210 -22.99 -8.73 15.32
CA GLN A 210 -21.86 -8.27 14.55
C GLN A 210 -21.34 -9.40 13.65
N ASP A 211 -21.40 -9.18 12.33
CA ASP A 211 -20.93 -10.11 11.31
C ASP A 211 -19.41 -10.33 11.45
N THR A 212 -19.03 -11.42 12.12
CA THR A 212 -17.65 -11.84 12.40
C THR A 212 -16.99 -12.60 11.26
N SER A 213 -17.66 -12.75 10.11
CA SER A 213 -17.09 -13.46 8.97
C SER A 213 -15.98 -12.67 8.26
N ASN A 214 -15.12 -13.36 7.52
CA ASN A 214 -14.02 -12.72 6.80
C ASN A 214 -14.50 -11.69 5.75
N LEU A 215 -13.60 -10.82 5.28
CA LEU A 215 -13.96 -9.72 4.37
C LEU A 215 -14.56 -10.21 3.03
N MET A 216 -14.07 -11.31 2.46
CA MET A 216 -14.60 -11.85 1.18
C MET A 216 -16.04 -12.32 1.37
N HIS A 217 -16.32 -13.08 2.43
CA HIS A 217 -17.68 -13.53 2.75
C HIS A 217 -18.61 -12.35 3.07
N ARG A 218 -18.14 -11.36 3.85
CA ARG A 218 -18.93 -10.16 4.15
C ARG A 218 -19.32 -9.36 2.91
N LEU A 219 -18.54 -9.43 1.83
CA LEU A 219 -18.75 -8.70 0.59
C LEU A 219 -19.56 -9.48 -0.45
N ALA A 220 -19.30 -10.78 -0.60
CA ALA A 220 -20.01 -11.65 -1.52
C ALA A 220 -21.35 -12.16 -0.95
N GLY A 221 -21.32 -12.69 0.27
CA GLY A 221 -22.34 -13.59 0.81
C GLY A 221 -22.59 -14.79 -0.11
N GLU A 222 -23.76 -15.39 0.00
CA GLU A 222 -24.21 -16.54 -0.82
C GLU A 222 -24.58 -16.17 -2.28
N ARG A 223 -24.09 -15.03 -2.80
CA ARG A 223 -24.55 -14.45 -4.07
C ARG A 223 -23.69 -14.89 -5.26
N LEU A 224 -24.01 -16.04 -5.82
CA LEU A 224 -23.41 -16.52 -7.07
C LEU A 224 -23.63 -15.56 -8.25
N VAL A 225 -22.64 -15.51 -9.15
CA VAL A 225 -22.68 -14.73 -10.38
C VAL A 225 -22.41 -15.63 -11.58
N GLU A 226 -23.46 -16.34 -12.00
CA GLU A 226 -23.50 -17.23 -13.17
C GLU A 226 -22.79 -16.63 -14.41
N PRO A 227 -22.03 -17.42 -15.19
CA PRO A 227 -21.31 -17.00 -16.41
C PRO A 227 -22.13 -16.15 -17.39
N ASP A 228 -23.36 -16.56 -17.69
CA ASP A 228 -24.23 -15.87 -18.65
C ASP A 228 -25.15 -14.82 -18.01
N SER A 229 -24.94 -14.51 -16.73
CA SER A 229 -25.78 -13.57 -16.00
C SER A 229 -25.74 -12.16 -16.60
N ARG A 230 -26.91 -11.50 -16.59
CA ARG A 230 -27.02 -10.06 -16.86
C ARG A 230 -26.17 -9.21 -15.89
N ILE A 231 -25.67 -9.78 -14.79
CA ILE A 231 -24.74 -9.16 -13.83
C ILE A 231 -23.37 -8.96 -14.49
N ARG A 232 -22.73 -10.02 -15.03
CA ARG A 232 -21.42 -9.92 -15.72
C ARG A 232 -21.44 -8.89 -16.84
N SER A 233 -22.48 -8.92 -17.66
CA SER A 233 -22.71 -7.91 -18.69
C SER A 233 -22.85 -6.48 -18.14
N ALA A 234 -23.46 -6.29 -16.96
CA ALA A 234 -23.55 -4.98 -16.32
C ALA A 234 -22.21 -4.53 -15.73
N VAL A 235 -21.44 -5.45 -15.14
CA VAL A 235 -20.09 -5.23 -14.60
C VAL A 235 -19.14 -4.80 -15.72
N ALA A 236 -19.04 -5.56 -16.81
CA ALA A 236 -18.17 -5.23 -17.95
C ALA A 236 -18.53 -3.89 -18.60
N ARG A 237 -19.83 -3.60 -18.79
CA ARG A 237 -20.28 -2.27 -19.26
C ARG A 237 -19.85 -1.15 -18.33
N GLN A 238 -19.74 -1.41 -17.04
CA GLN A 238 -19.45 -0.41 -16.04
C GLN A 238 -17.95 -0.19 -15.83
N TYR A 239 -17.16 -1.26 -15.73
CA TYR A 239 -15.70 -1.20 -15.76
C TYR A 239 -15.24 -0.36 -16.97
N ARG A 240 -15.79 -0.67 -18.17
CA ARG A 240 -15.59 0.12 -19.39
C ARG A 240 -15.97 1.60 -19.25
N LYS A 241 -17.06 1.93 -18.57
CA LYS A 241 -17.48 3.33 -18.34
C LYS A 241 -16.54 4.05 -17.37
N ASN A 242 -16.07 3.37 -16.32
CA ASN A 242 -15.14 3.93 -15.35
C ASN A 242 -13.78 4.20 -15.99
N LEU A 243 -13.16 3.22 -16.67
CA LEU A 243 -11.88 3.42 -17.36
C LEU A 243 -11.95 4.49 -18.46
N ASN A 244 -13.02 4.53 -19.29
CA ASN A 244 -13.24 5.63 -20.23
C ASN A 244 -13.35 7.00 -19.53
N THR A 245 -13.82 7.05 -18.29
CA THR A 245 -13.94 8.31 -17.53
C THR A 245 -12.59 8.71 -16.94
N LEU A 246 -11.83 7.74 -16.45
CA LEU A 246 -10.48 7.90 -15.91
C LEU A 246 -9.53 8.41 -17.01
N CYS A 247 -9.42 7.71 -18.14
CA CYS A 247 -8.57 8.12 -19.27
C CYS A 247 -8.93 9.51 -19.82
N ARG A 248 -10.23 9.83 -19.93
CA ARG A 248 -10.69 11.17 -20.34
C ARG A 248 -10.30 12.25 -19.33
N HIS A 249 -10.36 11.96 -18.04
CA HIS A 249 -9.99 12.91 -17.00
C HIS A 249 -8.47 13.12 -17.01
N ALA A 250 -7.67 12.06 -17.08
CA ALA A 250 -6.22 12.14 -17.25
C ALA A 250 -5.83 13.03 -18.43
N LYS A 251 -6.36 12.74 -19.64
CA LYS A 251 -6.08 13.52 -20.86
C LYS A 251 -6.55 14.98 -20.79
N ARG A 252 -7.63 15.28 -20.07
CA ARG A 252 -8.10 16.66 -19.85
C ARG A 252 -7.19 17.45 -18.90
N HIS A 253 -6.64 16.79 -17.88
CA HIS A 253 -5.77 17.40 -16.87
C HIS A 253 -4.28 17.21 -17.16
N GLN A 254 -3.92 16.71 -18.35
CA GLN A 254 -2.53 16.45 -18.79
C GLN A 254 -1.73 15.52 -17.85
N ILE A 255 -2.44 14.66 -17.10
CA ILE A 255 -1.83 13.67 -16.19
C ILE A 255 -1.33 12.48 -17.00
N ASN A 256 -0.05 12.12 -16.88
CA ASN A 256 0.44 10.87 -17.45
C ASN A 256 -0.19 9.70 -16.68
N LEU A 257 -0.82 8.80 -17.43
CA LEU A 257 -1.53 7.65 -16.91
C LEU A 257 -0.85 6.39 -17.43
N LEU A 258 -0.51 5.48 -16.52
CA LEU A 258 -0.09 4.12 -16.84
C LEU A 258 -1.16 3.15 -16.33
N LEU A 259 -1.73 2.35 -17.22
CA LEU A 259 -2.57 1.23 -16.84
C LEU A 259 -1.67 0.00 -16.68
N MET A 260 -1.89 -0.80 -15.64
CA MET A 260 -1.26 -2.11 -15.49
C MET A 260 -2.33 -3.18 -15.71
N ARG A 261 -1.97 -4.25 -16.44
CA ARG A 261 -2.86 -5.40 -16.68
C ARG A 261 -2.94 -6.28 -15.43
N PRO A 262 -4.12 -6.47 -14.81
CA PRO A 262 -4.23 -7.31 -13.63
C PRO A 262 -4.20 -8.80 -13.97
N VAL A 263 -3.35 -9.53 -13.26
CA VAL A 263 -3.10 -10.97 -13.42
C VAL A 263 -3.47 -11.74 -12.16
N SER A 264 -3.74 -13.03 -12.29
CA SER A 264 -4.19 -13.89 -11.20
C SER A 264 -3.69 -15.31 -11.38
N ASN A 265 -3.49 -16.03 -10.27
CA ASN A 265 -3.17 -17.45 -10.31
C ASN A 265 -4.36 -18.27 -10.84
N VAL A 266 -4.12 -19.04 -11.91
CA VAL A 266 -5.11 -19.91 -12.56
C VAL A 266 -4.72 -21.39 -12.57
N THR A 267 -3.48 -21.73 -12.20
CA THR A 267 -2.93 -23.10 -12.29
C THR A 267 -2.98 -23.86 -10.96
N GLU A 268 -2.83 -23.16 -9.83
CA GLU A 268 -2.81 -23.80 -8.49
C GLU A 268 -4.11 -23.65 -7.72
N PHE A 269 -4.82 -22.54 -7.93
CA PHE A 269 -6.05 -22.22 -7.22
C PHE A 269 -7.27 -22.51 -8.11
N PRO A 270 -8.08 -23.54 -7.79
CA PRO A 270 -9.28 -23.85 -8.56
C PRO A 270 -10.29 -22.69 -8.56
N PRO A 271 -11.31 -22.72 -9.44
CA PRO A 271 -12.49 -21.88 -9.27
C PRO A 271 -13.17 -22.19 -7.95
N PHE A 272 -13.68 -21.15 -7.27
CA PHE A 272 -14.27 -21.29 -5.94
C PHE A 272 -15.68 -21.88 -5.97
N GLU A 273 -16.44 -21.66 -7.05
CA GLU A 273 -17.72 -22.31 -7.28
C GLU A 273 -17.98 -22.49 -8.79
N SER A 274 -18.81 -23.47 -9.16
CA SER A 274 -19.24 -23.71 -10.53
C SER A 274 -20.74 -23.49 -10.72
N SER A 275 -21.13 -22.91 -11.86
CA SER A 275 -22.54 -22.74 -12.23
C SER A 275 -23.28 -24.07 -12.33
N GLY A 276 -24.54 -24.07 -11.87
CA GLY A 276 -25.31 -25.29 -11.61
C GLY A 276 -25.62 -26.15 -12.85
N SER A 277 -25.40 -27.46 -12.71
CA SER A 277 -26.11 -28.47 -13.50
C SER A 277 -27.40 -28.88 -12.77
N ALA A 278 -28.36 -29.46 -13.51
CA ALA A 278 -29.55 -30.06 -12.91
C ALA A 278 -29.25 -31.33 -12.06
N ASP A 279 -28.01 -31.80 -12.08
CA ASP A 279 -27.51 -32.96 -11.35
C ASP A 279 -26.13 -32.65 -10.74
N GLN A 280 -26.15 -31.70 -9.80
CA GLN A 280 -24.95 -31.26 -9.08
C GLN A 280 -24.30 -32.43 -8.30
N GLN A 281 -25.10 -33.42 -7.88
CA GLN A 281 -24.60 -34.58 -7.14
C GLN A 281 -23.87 -35.60 -8.03
N SER A 282 -24.26 -35.78 -9.30
CA SER A 282 -23.43 -36.58 -10.22
C SER A 282 -22.15 -35.87 -10.61
N ILE A 283 -22.18 -34.56 -10.87
CA ILE A 283 -20.96 -33.81 -11.19
C ILE A 283 -19.97 -33.86 -10.03
N GLN A 284 -20.42 -33.73 -8.78
CA GLN A 284 -19.51 -33.87 -7.63
C GLN A 284 -18.87 -35.26 -7.58
N LYS A 285 -19.64 -36.34 -7.80
CA LYS A 285 -19.09 -37.71 -7.88
C LYS A 285 -18.05 -37.86 -8.99
N VAL A 286 -18.23 -37.19 -10.13
CA VAL A 286 -17.23 -37.19 -11.21
C VAL A 286 -16.00 -36.38 -10.81
N ILE A 287 -16.16 -35.21 -10.20
CA ILE A 287 -15.05 -34.40 -9.66
C ILE A 287 -14.22 -35.22 -8.66
N ASP A 288 -14.86 -35.91 -7.71
CA ASP A 288 -14.20 -36.74 -6.72
C ASP A 288 -13.43 -37.90 -7.38
N SER A 289 -14.08 -38.60 -8.32
CA SER A 289 -13.50 -39.71 -9.09
C SER A 289 -12.30 -39.28 -9.96
N VAL A 290 -12.44 -38.16 -10.68
CA VAL A 290 -11.39 -37.58 -11.52
C VAL A 290 -10.23 -37.08 -10.67
N THR A 291 -10.50 -36.43 -9.54
CA THR A 291 -9.47 -35.99 -8.59
C THR A 291 -8.67 -37.17 -8.05
N PHE A 292 -9.33 -38.30 -7.79
CA PHE A 292 -8.67 -39.55 -7.41
C PHE A 292 -7.83 -40.16 -8.53
N MET A 293 -8.31 -40.17 -9.78
CA MET A 293 -7.54 -40.59 -10.96
C MET A 293 -6.29 -39.71 -11.16
N ILE A 294 -6.43 -38.38 -11.08
CA ILE A 294 -5.32 -37.42 -11.17
C ILE A 294 -4.27 -37.67 -10.09
N ARG A 295 -4.68 -37.89 -8.83
CA ARG A 295 -3.77 -38.22 -7.71
C ARG A 295 -2.99 -39.53 -7.91
N LYS A 296 -3.50 -40.46 -8.73
CA LYS A 296 -2.80 -41.68 -9.12
C LYS A 296 -1.94 -41.56 -10.39
N GLY A 297 -1.98 -40.41 -11.06
CA GLY A 297 -1.35 -40.22 -12.37
C GLY A 297 -2.15 -40.80 -13.55
N GLU A 298 -3.41 -41.19 -13.36
CA GLU A 298 -4.30 -41.76 -14.39
C GLU A 298 -4.89 -40.65 -15.31
N TYR A 299 -4.04 -39.70 -15.74
CA TYR A 299 -4.43 -38.48 -16.45
C TYR A 299 -5.19 -38.73 -17.76
N PHE A 300 -4.88 -39.81 -18.49
CA PHE A 300 -5.58 -40.16 -19.73
C PHE A 300 -7.06 -40.45 -19.48
N SER A 301 -7.36 -41.37 -18.55
CA SER A 301 -8.71 -41.73 -18.11
C SER A 301 -9.46 -40.53 -17.55
N ALA A 302 -8.79 -39.73 -16.70
CA ALA A 302 -9.31 -38.48 -16.17
C ALA A 302 -9.73 -37.52 -17.30
N SER A 303 -8.85 -37.26 -18.27
CA SER A 303 -9.12 -36.35 -19.39
C SER A 303 -10.27 -36.82 -20.30
N HIS A 304 -10.44 -38.13 -20.45
CA HIS A 304 -11.53 -38.71 -21.25
C HIS A 304 -12.89 -38.48 -20.57
N GLU A 305 -13.02 -38.81 -19.28
CA GLU A 305 -14.27 -38.61 -18.54
C GLU A 305 -14.59 -37.11 -18.39
N LEU A 306 -13.59 -36.26 -18.17
CA LEU A 306 -13.75 -34.80 -18.14
C LEU A 306 -14.29 -34.23 -19.45
N LYS A 307 -13.73 -34.64 -20.60
CA LYS A 307 -14.20 -34.20 -21.92
C LYS A 307 -15.67 -34.59 -22.15
N LYS A 308 -16.03 -35.83 -21.82
CA LYS A 308 -17.41 -36.33 -21.89
C LYS A 308 -18.38 -35.57 -20.98
N GLN A 309 -18.00 -35.22 -19.75
CA GLN A 309 -18.87 -34.40 -18.89
C GLN A 309 -18.98 -32.94 -19.37
N LEU A 310 -17.95 -32.39 -20.01
CA LEU A 310 -18.00 -31.05 -20.59
C LEU A 310 -18.91 -30.94 -21.83
N GLU A 311 -19.30 -32.05 -22.45
CA GLU A 311 -20.35 -32.06 -23.50
C GLU A 311 -21.73 -31.70 -22.92
N THR A 312 -22.01 -32.08 -21.68
CA THR A 312 -23.31 -31.83 -21.00
C THR A 312 -23.26 -30.65 -20.03
N ALA A 313 -22.10 -30.34 -19.48
CA ALA A 313 -21.85 -29.23 -18.54
C ALA A 313 -20.71 -28.28 -19.01
N PRO A 314 -20.78 -27.69 -20.22
CA PRO A 314 -19.69 -26.89 -20.82
C PRO A 314 -19.37 -25.58 -20.08
N HIS A 315 -20.17 -25.20 -19.08
CA HIS A 315 -19.94 -24.02 -18.24
C HIS A 315 -19.43 -24.37 -16.83
N ASN A 316 -19.18 -25.65 -16.53
CA ASN A 316 -18.65 -26.03 -15.22
C ASN A 316 -17.16 -25.65 -15.11
N ALA A 317 -16.89 -24.65 -14.27
CA ALA A 317 -15.56 -24.12 -14.06
C ALA A 317 -14.57 -25.19 -13.54
N HIS A 318 -14.99 -26.02 -12.58
CA HIS A 318 -14.12 -26.99 -11.93
C HIS A 318 -13.71 -28.13 -12.87
N LEU A 319 -14.61 -28.61 -13.73
CA LEU A 319 -14.27 -29.60 -14.77
C LEU A 319 -13.22 -29.05 -15.75
N HIS A 320 -13.30 -27.78 -16.14
CA HIS A 320 -12.25 -27.15 -16.95
C HIS A 320 -10.91 -27.04 -16.22
N TYR A 321 -10.92 -26.70 -14.92
CA TYR A 321 -9.69 -26.65 -14.12
C TYR A 321 -8.98 -28.02 -14.06
N LEU A 322 -9.72 -29.09 -13.76
CA LEU A 322 -9.18 -30.46 -13.75
C LEU A 322 -8.71 -30.90 -15.15
N LEU A 323 -9.38 -30.46 -16.21
CA LEU A 323 -8.92 -30.75 -17.58
C LEU A 323 -7.62 -30.01 -17.91
N GLY A 324 -7.46 -28.77 -17.44
CA GLY A 324 -6.21 -28.02 -17.50
C GLY A 324 -5.05 -28.79 -16.84
N GLN A 325 -5.25 -29.36 -15.65
CA GLN A 325 -4.25 -30.20 -14.99
C GLN A 325 -3.87 -31.44 -15.82
N CYS A 326 -4.86 -32.10 -16.45
CA CYS A 326 -4.59 -33.23 -17.33
C CYS A 326 -3.79 -32.81 -18.57
N MET A 327 -4.15 -31.70 -19.24
CA MET A 327 -3.40 -31.19 -20.40
C MET A 327 -1.97 -30.79 -20.04
N LEU A 328 -1.77 -30.21 -18.85
CA LEU A 328 -0.43 -29.86 -18.35
C LEU A 328 0.45 -31.11 -18.15
N SER A 329 -0.11 -32.20 -17.60
CA SER A 329 0.61 -33.47 -17.47
C SER A 329 0.99 -34.11 -18.82
N PHE A 330 0.28 -33.76 -19.90
CA PHE A 330 0.60 -34.16 -21.28
C PHE A 330 1.55 -33.19 -21.99
N GLN A 331 2.11 -32.20 -21.28
CA GLN A 331 2.95 -31.12 -21.85
C GLN A 331 2.21 -30.27 -22.91
N GLN A 332 0.87 -30.24 -22.87
CA GLN A 332 0.03 -29.42 -23.75
C GLN A 332 -0.27 -28.07 -23.08
N GLU A 333 0.79 -27.27 -22.85
CA GLU A 333 0.76 -26.05 -22.04
C GLU A 333 -0.28 -25.02 -22.52
N ASP A 334 -0.36 -24.75 -23.83
CA ASP A 334 -1.35 -23.84 -24.42
C ASP A 334 -2.80 -24.29 -24.13
N THR A 335 -3.07 -25.59 -24.30
CA THR A 335 -4.42 -26.16 -24.06
C THR A 335 -4.74 -26.17 -22.56
N ALA A 336 -3.74 -26.39 -21.71
CA ALA A 336 -3.87 -26.28 -20.27
C ALA A 336 -4.24 -24.84 -19.85
N LEU A 337 -3.49 -23.84 -20.31
CA LEU A 337 -3.74 -22.43 -20.02
C LEU A 337 -5.09 -21.95 -20.56
N MET A 338 -5.51 -22.41 -21.74
CA MET A 338 -6.86 -22.15 -22.25
C MET A 338 -7.93 -22.63 -21.26
N HIS A 339 -7.82 -23.86 -20.77
CA HIS A 339 -8.78 -24.42 -19.81
C HIS A 339 -8.70 -23.77 -18.42
N PHE A 340 -7.50 -23.44 -17.93
CA PHE A 340 -7.34 -22.70 -16.67
C PHE A 340 -7.93 -21.27 -16.74
N LYS A 341 -7.66 -20.53 -17.82
CA LYS A 341 -8.23 -19.18 -18.05
C LYS A 341 -9.76 -19.25 -18.23
N LEU A 342 -10.29 -20.31 -18.86
CA LEU A 342 -11.72 -20.56 -18.97
C LEU A 342 -12.36 -20.93 -17.62
N ALA A 343 -11.71 -21.74 -16.79
CA ALA A 343 -12.17 -22.07 -15.43
C ALA A 343 -12.30 -20.80 -14.56
N ARG A 344 -11.28 -19.92 -14.57
CA ARG A 344 -11.34 -18.59 -13.92
C ARG A 344 -12.51 -17.75 -14.45
N ASP A 345 -12.75 -17.78 -15.75
CA ASP A 345 -13.80 -16.97 -16.37
C ASP A 345 -15.21 -17.53 -16.11
N LEU A 346 -15.35 -18.83 -15.84
CA LEU A 346 -16.61 -19.50 -15.48
C LEU A 346 -16.88 -19.52 -13.96
N ASP A 347 -15.87 -19.26 -13.11
CA ASP A 347 -15.97 -19.25 -11.65
C ASP A 347 -17.18 -18.44 -11.15
N ALA A 348 -18.13 -19.09 -10.46
CA ALA A 348 -19.38 -18.48 -10.01
C ALA A 348 -19.19 -17.51 -8.84
N TYR A 349 -18.02 -17.54 -8.17
CA TYR A 349 -17.52 -16.47 -7.31
C TYR A 349 -16.33 -15.74 -7.97
N PRO A 350 -16.57 -14.86 -8.97
CA PRO A 350 -15.50 -14.17 -9.69
C PRO A 350 -14.82 -13.08 -8.85
N PHE A 351 -13.93 -13.48 -7.94
CA PHE A 351 -12.99 -12.61 -7.23
C PHE A 351 -11.77 -12.23 -8.09
N ARG A 352 -11.45 -13.05 -9.10
CA ARG A 352 -10.39 -12.79 -10.09
C ARG A 352 -10.93 -11.94 -11.25
N MET A 353 -10.06 -11.16 -11.87
CA MET A 353 -10.41 -10.42 -13.08
C MET A 353 -10.59 -11.40 -14.25
N THR A 354 -11.72 -11.30 -14.94
CA THR A 354 -12.09 -12.24 -16.01
C THR A 354 -11.64 -11.75 -17.39
N GLY A 355 -11.47 -12.64 -18.35
CA GLY A 355 -11.06 -12.34 -19.73
C GLY A 355 -11.93 -11.30 -20.45
N PRO A 356 -13.26 -11.26 -20.25
CA PRO A 356 -14.11 -10.18 -20.74
C PRO A 356 -13.79 -8.80 -20.16
N LEU A 357 -13.30 -8.71 -18.92
CA LEU A 357 -12.83 -7.46 -18.32
C LEU A 357 -11.43 -7.08 -18.82
N ASP A 358 -10.54 -8.07 -18.97
CA ASP A 358 -9.21 -7.89 -19.57
C ASP A 358 -9.30 -7.32 -20.98
N SER A 359 -10.13 -7.95 -21.82
CA SER A 359 -10.47 -7.44 -23.16
C SER A 359 -11.04 -6.00 -23.13
N VAL A 360 -11.73 -5.60 -22.06
CA VAL A 360 -12.18 -4.20 -21.90
C VAL A 360 -11.02 -3.28 -21.55
N LEU A 361 -10.07 -3.69 -20.71
CA LEU A 361 -8.88 -2.91 -20.37
C LEU A 361 -8.02 -2.65 -21.62
N LEU A 362 -7.66 -3.70 -22.36
CA LEU A 362 -6.83 -3.61 -23.57
C LEU A 362 -7.40 -2.62 -24.60
N ARG A 363 -8.70 -2.78 -24.95
CA ARG A 363 -9.40 -1.87 -25.88
C ARG A 363 -9.57 -0.43 -25.37
N ILE A 364 -9.41 -0.19 -24.06
CA ILE A 364 -9.48 1.17 -23.50
C ILE A 364 -8.11 1.83 -23.49
N ALA A 365 -7.05 1.09 -23.18
CA ALA A 365 -5.67 1.56 -23.32
C ALA A 365 -5.39 2.01 -24.77
N ASP A 366 -5.63 1.12 -25.74
CA ASP A 366 -5.52 1.37 -27.18
C ASP A 366 -6.34 2.61 -27.62
N LYS A 367 -7.66 2.60 -27.39
CA LYS A 367 -8.58 3.67 -27.80
C LYS A 367 -8.16 5.08 -27.31
N TRP A 368 -7.58 5.17 -26.11
CA TRP A 368 -7.16 6.46 -25.54
C TRP A 368 -5.68 6.77 -25.79
N SER A 369 -4.94 5.83 -26.40
CA SER A 369 -3.48 5.82 -26.55
C SER A 369 -2.78 6.02 -25.20
N VAL A 370 -3.30 5.33 -24.17
CA VAL A 370 -2.77 5.32 -22.81
C VAL A 370 -1.81 4.13 -22.68
N PRO A 371 -0.57 4.34 -22.21
CA PRO A 371 0.38 3.27 -21.95
C PRO A 371 -0.22 2.13 -21.11
N LEU A 372 0.05 0.91 -21.52
CA LEU A 372 -0.28 -0.32 -20.80
C LEU A 372 1.03 -1.04 -20.44
N PHE A 373 1.18 -1.36 -19.16
CA PHE A 373 2.18 -2.30 -18.67
C PHE A 373 1.54 -3.69 -18.60
N ASP A 374 1.97 -4.61 -19.46
CA ASP A 374 1.41 -5.96 -19.52
C ASP A 374 2.12 -6.89 -18.51
N THR A 375 1.52 -7.03 -17.34
CA THR A 375 2.03 -7.90 -16.27
C THR A 375 1.97 -9.40 -16.63
N ASP A 376 1.14 -9.82 -17.59
CA ASP A 376 1.05 -11.22 -18.05
C ASP A 376 2.28 -11.59 -18.89
N GLU A 377 2.73 -10.65 -19.74
CA GLU A 377 3.97 -10.74 -20.53
C GLU A 377 5.22 -10.64 -19.64
N VAL A 378 5.28 -9.64 -18.75
CA VAL A 378 6.42 -9.39 -17.84
C VAL A 378 6.73 -10.57 -16.92
N LEU A 379 5.70 -11.26 -16.42
CA LEU A 379 5.86 -12.46 -15.59
C LEU A 379 5.88 -13.76 -16.42
N ALA A 380 5.89 -13.65 -17.75
CA ALA A 380 5.84 -14.77 -18.69
C ALA A 380 4.76 -15.82 -18.33
N LEU A 381 3.53 -15.37 -18.07
CA LEU A 381 2.41 -16.23 -17.65
C LEU A 381 1.79 -17.05 -18.78
N TYR A 382 2.41 -17.03 -19.97
CA TYR A 382 2.23 -18.06 -21.00
C TYR A 382 2.98 -19.37 -20.68
N GLN A 383 3.80 -19.39 -19.62
CA GLN A 383 4.47 -20.57 -19.08
C GLN A 383 3.80 -21.00 -17.76
N PRO A 384 3.10 -22.15 -17.68
CA PRO A 384 2.39 -22.60 -16.48
C PRO A 384 3.26 -22.68 -15.20
N GLN A 385 4.55 -23.00 -15.35
CA GLN A 385 5.52 -23.11 -14.27
C GLN A 385 5.84 -21.79 -13.55
N ASN A 386 5.51 -20.64 -14.13
CA ASN A 386 5.79 -19.33 -13.53
C ASN A 386 4.72 -18.90 -12.50
N TYR A 387 3.53 -19.51 -12.52
CA TYR A 387 2.45 -19.16 -11.59
C TYR A 387 2.77 -19.46 -10.11
N PRO A 388 3.26 -20.67 -9.73
CA PRO A 388 3.68 -20.97 -8.35
C PRO A 388 4.78 -20.06 -7.80
N ARG A 389 5.62 -19.52 -8.69
CA ARG A 389 6.71 -18.63 -8.34
C ARG A 389 6.21 -17.24 -7.95
N TYR A 390 5.27 -16.69 -8.73
CA TYR A 390 4.90 -15.29 -8.65
C TYR A 390 3.63 -14.99 -7.85
N PHE A 391 2.85 -15.99 -7.41
CA PHE A 391 1.65 -15.79 -6.62
C PHE A 391 1.72 -16.54 -5.28
N CYS A 392 1.17 -15.96 -4.22
CA CYS A 392 1.03 -16.63 -2.92
C CYS A 392 -0.41 -17.08 -2.63
N ASP A 393 -1.38 -16.59 -3.40
CA ASP A 393 -2.79 -16.99 -3.33
C ASP A 393 -3.44 -16.90 -4.74
N HIS A 394 -4.77 -16.93 -4.83
CA HIS A 394 -5.49 -16.81 -6.10
C HIS A 394 -5.19 -15.55 -6.96
N LEU A 395 -4.68 -14.43 -6.41
CA LEU A 395 -4.41 -13.18 -7.16
C LEU A 395 -3.37 -12.23 -6.56
N HIS A 396 -2.85 -12.52 -5.37
CA HIS A 396 -1.82 -11.74 -4.70
C HIS A 396 -0.44 -12.29 -5.05
N PHE A 397 0.49 -11.38 -5.31
CA PHE A 397 1.85 -11.73 -5.68
C PHE A 397 2.61 -12.31 -4.48
N SER A 398 3.51 -13.26 -4.74
CA SER A 398 4.56 -13.64 -3.79
C SER A 398 5.57 -12.48 -3.62
N ILE A 399 6.48 -12.60 -2.65
CA ILE A 399 7.64 -11.70 -2.49
C ILE A 399 8.38 -11.55 -3.83
N GLU A 400 8.69 -12.67 -4.48
CA GLU A 400 9.40 -12.70 -5.76
C GLU A 400 8.55 -12.12 -6.92
N GLY A 401 7.22 -12.31 -6.89
CA GLY A 401 6.30 -11.66 -7.83
C GLY A 401 6.31 -10.13 -7.69
N LEU A 402 6.29 -9.60 -6.46
CA LEU A 402 6.38 -8.16 -6.20
C LEU A 402 7.72 -7.59 -6.65
N GLN A 403 8.82 -8.28 -6.34
CA GLN A 403 10.16 -7.93 -6.83
C GLN A 403 10.19 -7.86 -8.35
N LYS A 404 9.76 -8.92 -9.05
CA LYS A 404 9.82 -8.93 -10.52
C LYS A 404 8.91 -7.88 -11.17
N VAL A 405 7.72 -7.63 -10.61
CA VAL A 405 6.83 -6.57 -11.10
C VAL A 405 7.43 -5.18 -10.87
N GLY A 406 7.95 -4.90 -9.67
CA GLY A 406 8.54 -3.60 -9.34
C GLY A 406 9.81 -3.28 -10.12
N GLU A 407 10.70 -4.26 -10.26
CA GLU A 407 11.91 -4.22 -11.11
C GLU A 407 11.53 -3.88 -12.56
N SER A 408 10.69 -4.71 -13.19
CA SER A 408 10.33 -4.56 -14.60
C SER A 408 9.53 -3.28 -14.88
N LEU A 409 8.76 -2.79 -13.89
CA LEU A 409 8.08 -1.50 -13.94
C LEU A 409 9.08 -0.32 -13.88
N ALA A 410 10.17 -0.46 -13.13
CA ALA A 410 11.27 0.49 -13.16
C ALA A 410 12.00 0.47 -14.51
N GLU A 411 12.28 -0.71 -15.09
CA GLU A 411 12.86 -0.83 -16.43
C GLU A 411 11.99 -0.16 -17.50
N TYR A 412 10.68 -0.38 -17.44
CA TYR A 412 9.70 0.23 -18.34
C TYR A 412 9.70 1.77 -18.27
N LEU A 413 9.74 2.33 -17.06
CA LEU A 413 9.72 3.79 -16.83
C LEU A 413 11.07 4.47 -17.06
N LEU A 414 12.19 3.78 -16.79
CA LEU A 414 13.55 4.27 -17.00
C LEU A 414 14.06 4.01 -18.43
N LYS A 415 13.41 3.12 -19.18
CA LYS A 415 13.80 2.66 -20.53
C LYS A 415 15.22 2.09 -20.61
N ARG A 416 15.65 1.42 -19.54
CA ARG A 416 16.92 0.71 -19.43
C ARG A 416 16.79 -0.45 -18.44
N PRO A 417 17.64 -1.49 -18.53
CA PRO A 417 17.75 -2.48 -17.48
C PRO A 417 18.07 -1.85 -16.13
N VAL A 418 17.55 -2.45 -15.07
CA VAL A 418 17.93 -2.14 -13.69
C VAL A 418 18.66 -3.33 -13.10
N GLN A 419 19.48 -3.09 -12.07
CA GLN A 419 19.93 -4.16 -11.20
C GLN A 419 18.95 -4.27 -10.04
N LEU A 420 18.58 -5.49 -9.66
CA LEU A 420 17.91 -5.74 -8.39
C LEU A 420 18.81 -5.16 -7.28
N LEU A 421 18.25 -4.32 -6.42
CA LEU A 421 18.99 -3.72 -5.32
C LEU A 421 19.10 -4.79 -4.23
N ASP A 422 20.29 -5.41 -4.15
CA ASP A 422 20.59 -6.74 -3.56
C ASP A 422 20.15 -7.01 -2.11
N GLN A 423 19.58 -6.04 -1.40
CA GLN A 423 19.26 -6.17 0.02
C GLN A 423 17.82 -5.85 0.41
N MET A 424 17.11 -4.95 -0.30
CA MET A 424 15.78 -4.45 0.10
C MET A 424 15.65 -4.28 1.63
N ASP A 425 16.64 -3.62 2.26
CA ASP A 425 16.86 -3.66 3.72
C ASP A 425 15.68 -3.16 4.56
N HIS A 426 14.73 -2.52 3.91
CA HIS A 426 13.47 -2.09 4.47
C HIS A 426 12.48 -3.23 4.77
N PHE A 427 12.64 -4.42 4.20
CA PHE A 427 11.74 -5.56 4.43
C PHE A 427 12.34 -6.53 5.45
N THR A 428 11.82 -6.50 6.69
CA THR A 428 12.40 -7.28 7.79
C THR A 428 11.60 -8.55 8.08
N ARG A 429 12.11 -9.35 9.02
CA ARG A 429 11.39 -10.56 9.50
C ARG A 429 10.04 -10.21 10.13
N LEU A 430 9.86 -8.97 10.61
CA LEU A 430 8.57 -8.48 11.09
C LEU A 430 7.56 -8.46 9.94
N ASP A 431 7.91 -7.83 8.82
CA ASP A 431 7.05 -7.71 7.65
C ASP A 431 6.72 -9.07 7.02
N SER A 432 7.74 -9.91 6.82
CA SER A 432 7.54 -11.23 6.20
C SER A 432 6.61 -12.10 7.04
N LEU A 433 6.80 -12.11 8.36
CA LEU A 433 6.01 -12.92 9.28
C LEU A 433 4.58 -12.39 9.46
N LEU A 434 4.36 -11.07 9.42
CA LEU A 434 3.00 -10.50 9.31
C LEU A 434 2.31 -10.94 8.01
N GLY A 435 3.05 -11.00 6.90
CA GLY A 435 2.56 -11.52 5.62
C GLY A 435 2.18 -13.01 5.68
N GLU A 436 3.04 -13.84 6.25
CA GLU A 436 2.81 -15.28 6.47
C GLU A 436 1.58 -15.52 7.38
N ILE A 437 1.46 -14.77 8.49
CA ILE A 437 0.31 -14.81 9.41
C ILE A 437 -1.00 -14.46 8.68
N ARG A 438 -0.99 -13.41 7.84
CA ARG A 438 -2.15 -13.04 7.01
C ARG A 438 -2.54 -14.12 6.03
N LEU A 439 -1.55 -14.70 5.35
CA LEU A 439 -1.76 -15.73 4.36
C LEU A 439 -2.27 -17.03 4.98
N ASP A 440 -1.75 -17.42 6.15
CA ASP A 440 -2.23 -18.56 6.93
C ASP A 440 -3.69 -18.42 7.36
N ILE A 441 -4.12 -17.23 7.79
CA ILE A 441 -5.54 -16.93 8.04
C ILE A 441 -6.32 -17.07 6.73
N LEU A 442 -5.91 -16.35 5.69
CA LEU A 442 -6.64 -16.26 4.43
C LEU A 442 -6.90 -17.64 3.81
N LEU A 443 -5.85 -18.45 3.62
CA LEU A 443 -5.92 -19.76 2.99
C LEU A 443 -6.67 -20.81 3.84
N ARG A 444 -6.91 -20.55 5.13
CA ARG A 444 -7.74 -21.39 6.00
C ARG A 444 -9.17 -20.91 6.15
N THR A 445 -9.52 -19.75 5.58
CA THR A 445 -10.89 -19.21 5.61
C THR A 445 -11.57 -19.31 4.24
N TRP A 446 -12.89 -19.22 4.23
CA TRP A 446 -13.69 -19.10 3.01
C TRP A 446 -13.18 -17.97 2.08
N PRO A 447 -13.07 -18.16 0.76
CA PRO A 447 -13.57 -19.31 -0.02
C PRO A 447 -12.59 -20.48 -0.18
N TYR A 448 -11.44 -20.49 0.49
CA TYR A 448 -10.49 -21.61 0.43
C TYR A 448 -10.93 -22.81 1.27
N THR A 449 -11.78 -22.57 2.28
CA THR A 449 -12.39 -23.59 3.14
C THR A 449 -13.87 -23.27 3.38
N ASN A 450 -14.58 -24.16 4.08
CA ASN A 450 -15.96 -23.93 4.52
C ASN A 450 -16.06 -23.18 5.86
N ASP A 451 -14.95 -22.72 6.44
CA ASP A 451 -14.93 -21.95 7.68
C ASP A 451 -14.88 -20.45 7.38
N PHE A 452 -15.85 -19.69 7.89
CA PHE A 452 -15.95 -18.24 7.69
C PHE A 452 -15.29 -17.40 8.79
N HIS A 453 -14.87 -18.03 9.90
CA HIS A 453 -14.58 -17.41 11.19
C HIS A 453 -13.16 -17.65 11.72
N VAL A 454 -12.25 -18.17 10.89
CA VAL A 454 -10.82 -18.29 11.22
C VAL A 454 -10.25 -16.90 11.53
N THR A 455 -9.89 -16.70 12.80
CA THR A 455 -9.42 -15.43 13.35
C THR A 455 -8.08 -15.54 14.09
N ARG A 456 -7.58 -16.76 14.28
CA ARG A 456 -6.30 -17.04 14.96
C ARG A 456 -5.32 -17.74 14.02
N PRO A 457 -4.06 -17.28 13.94
CA PRO A 457 -3.04 -17.94 13.12
C PRO A 457 -2.61 -19.27 13.75
N ARG A 458 -2.01 -20.14 12.93
CA ARG A 458 -1.28 -21.32 13.42
C ARG A 458 0.12 -20.99 13.93
N PHE A 459 0.63 -19.80 13.61
CA PHE A 459 1.91 -19.31 14.11
C PHE A 459 1.89 -19.22 15.65
N ILE A 460 2.93 -19.77 16.28
CA ILE A 460 3.14 -19.75 17.73
C ILE A 460 4.44 -18.98 17.99
N PRO A 461 4.44 -17.89 18.77
CA PRO A 461 5.64 -17.10 19.00
C PRO A 461 6.64 -17.84 19.92
N GLU A 462 7.85 -18.07 19.43
CA GLU A 462 8.89 -18.84 20.13
C GLU A 462 9.81 -17.95 20.99
N ASN A 463 9.99 -16.68 20.57
CA ASN A 463 10.90 -15.72 21.19
C ASN A 463 10.27 -14.32 21.35
N ASP A 464 10.98 -13.39 21.99
CA ASP A 464 10.46 -12.03 22.25
C ASP A 464 10.24 -11.19 20.99
N TYR A 465 10.98 -11.44 19.90
CA TYR A 465 10.74 -10.79 18.61
C TYR A 465 9.40 -11.25 18.02
N ASP A 466 9.11 -12.55 18.05
CA ASP A 466 7.82 -13.09 17.60
C ASP A 466 6.64 -12.54 18.42
N ARG A 467 6.84 -12.29 19.72
CA ARG A 467 5.84 -11.63 20.58
C ARG A 467 5.60 -10.18 20.18
N ILE A 468 6.59 -9.47 19.62
CA ILE A 468 6.41 -8.13 19.05
C ILE A 468 5.57 -8.24 17.76
N VAL A 469 5.91 -9.16 16.86
CA VAL A 469 5.14 -9.41 15.62
C VAL A 469 3.67 -9.72 15.94
N MET A 470 3.40 -10.59 16.91
CA MET A 470 2.04 -10.91 17.34
C MET A 470 1.30 -9.70 17.91
N LYS A 471 1.96 -8.81 18.67
CA LYS A 471 1.34 -7.57 19.16
C LYS A 471 0.98 -6.61 18.02
N VAL A 472 1.78 -6.53 16.96
CA VAL A 472 1.46 -5.74 15.76
C VAL A 472 0.26 -6.35 15.03
N TRP A 473 0.27 -7.67 14.81
CA TRP A 473 -0.85 -8.40 14.22
C TRP A 473 -2.16 -8.21 14.99
N GLU A 474 -2.10 -8.24 16.32
CA GLU A 474 -3.24 -8.04 17.23
C GLU A 474 -3.67 -6.57 17.35
N ASN A 475 -2.99 -5.63 16.67
CA ASN A 475 -3.18 -4.18 16.75
C ASN A 475 -2.98 -3.61 18.18
N SER A 476 -2.19 -4.32 19.01
CA SER A 476 -1.73 -3.84 20.32
C SER A 476 -0.47 -2.97 20.23
N LEU A 477 0.21 -3.01 19.08
CA LEU A 477 1.22 -2.06 18.62
C LEU A 477 0.87 -1.65 17.19
N SER A 478 1.21 -0.41 16.81
CA SER A 478 1.32 -0.02 15.41
C SER A 478 2.49 -0.74 14.72
N TRP A 479 2.50 -0.75 13.39
CA TRP A 479 3.62 -1.27 12.60
C TRP A 479 4.91 -0.50 12.93
N GLU A 480 4.80 0.83 13.06
CA GLU A 480 5.90 1.72 13.42
C GLU A 480 6.48 1.41 14.81
N GLU A 481 5.62 1.25 15.83
CA GLU A 481 6.07 0.83 17.16
C GLU A 481 6.68 -0.57 17.13
N GLY A 482 6.13 -1.48 16.33
CA GLY A 482 6.66 -2.82 16.10
C GLY A 482 8.14 -2.82 15.73
N HIS A 483 8.51 -2.10 14.69
CA HIS A 483 9.92 -1.97 14.28
C HIS A 483 10.78 -1.28 15.34
N VAL A 484 10.29 -0.23 16.02
CA VAL A 484 11.06 0.41 17.11
C VAL A 484 11.33 -0.56 18.28
N TYR A 485 10.35 -1.38 18.68
CA TYR A 485 10.54 -2.39 19.71
C TYR A 485 11.45 -3.53 19.23
N ALA A 486 11.32 -3.97 17.97
CA ALA A 486 12.18 -4.98 17.36
C ALA A 486 13.64 -4.51 17.29
N ALA A 487 13.88 -3.28 16.85
CA ALA A 487 15.21 -2.66 16.78
C ALA A 487 15.88 -2.61 18.15
N ARG A 488 15.16 -2.16 19.18
CA ARG A 488 15.67 -2.08 20.56
C ARG A 488 15.94 -3.45 21.18
N LEU A 489 15.14 -4.46 20.87
CA LEU A 489 15.39 -5.85 21.28
C LEU A 489 16.67 -6.38 20.63
N LEU A 490 16.79 -6.25 19.31
CA LEU A 490 17.97 -6.68 18.55
C LEU A 490 19.25 -5.94 19.00
N GLU A 491 19.16 -4.65 19.31
CA GLU A 491 20.27 -3.87 19.87
C GLU A 491 20.72 -4.43 21.24
N LYS A 492 19.77 -4.75 22.13
CA LYS A 492 20.05 -5.37 23.44
C LYS A 492 20.69 -6.76 23.31
N GLU A 493 20.33 -7.50 22.26
CA GLU A 493 20.94 -8.78 21.89
C GLU A 493 22.30 -8.64 21.16
N GLY A 494 22.79 -7.41 20.93
CA GLY A 494 24.03 -7.15 20.21
C GLY A 494 23.96 -7.31 18.69
N LYS A 495 22.77 -7.58 18.13
CA LYS A 495 22.52 -7.78 16.70
C LYS A 495 22.36 -6.44 15.96
N LEU A 496 23.39 -5.58 16.03
CA LEU A 496 23.29 -4.18 15.62
C LEU A 496 22.90 -3.99 14.14
N ASN A 497 23.44 -4.79 13.21
CA ASN A 497 23.03 -4.75 11.79
C ASN A 497 21.55 -5.10 11.58
N ALA A 498 21.00 -6.02 12.37
CA ALA A 498 19.58 -6.35 12.29
C ALA A 498 18.73 -5.20 12.86
N ALA A 499 19.16 -4.58 13.97
CA ALA A 499 18.50 -3.40 14.54
C ALA A 499 18.51 -2.19 13.58
N ILE A 500 19.60 -1.98 12.83
CA ILE A 500 19.67 -0.98 11.77
C ILE A 500 18.60 -1.23 10.71
N ARG A 501 18.42 -2.48 10.24
CA ARG A 501 17.40 -2.78 9.21
C ARG A 501 15.97 -2.48 9.66
N GLU A 502 15.63 -2.72 10.93
CA GLU A 502 14.33 -2.29 11.49
C GLU A 502 14.15 -0.75 11.46
N TYR A 503 15.20 0.03 11.67
CA TYR A 503 15.13 1.49 11.51
C TYR A 503 15.12 1.93 10.03
N GLN A 504 15.82 1.22 9.13
CA GLN A 504 15.76 1.49 7.69
C GLN A 504 14.37 1.18 7.10
N ALA A 505 13.67 0.16 7.60
CA ALA A 505 12.26 -0.11 7.28
C ALA A 505 11.35 1.09 7.55
N LEU A 506 11.49 1.67 8.75
CA LEU A 506 10.75 2.87 9.15
C LEU A 506 11.07 4.07 8.24
N TRP A 507 12.35 4.30 7.93
CA TRP A 507 12.75 5.40 7.06
C TRP A 507 12.28 5.23 5.62
N HIS A 508 12.33 4.00 5.08
CA HIS A 508 11.85 3.73 3.72
C HIS A 508 10.39 4.15 3.55
N LEU A 509 9.50 3.75 4.47
CA LEU A 509 8.07 4.13 4.40
C LEU A 509 7.82 5.58 4.82
N MET A 510 8.63 6.12 5.74
CA MET A 510 8.51 7.49 6.26
C MET A 510 9.76 8.35 5.99
N PRO A 511 10.10 8.66 4.72
CA PRO A 511 11.35 9.36 4.38
C PRO A 511 11.37 10.83 4.83
N PHE A 512 10.23 11.36 5.28
CA PHE A 512 10.07 12.67 5.91
C PHE A 512 10.44 12.69 7.41
N ASN A 513 10.69 11.52 8.02
CA ASN A 513 11.05 11.36 9.42
C ASN A 513 12.54 11.04 9.52
N GLU A 514 13.31 11.93 10.16
CA GLU A 514 14.76 11.78 10.29
C GLU A 514 15.15 10.80 11.40
N ALA A 515 14.28 10.61 12.40
CA ALA A 515 14.60 9.86 13.61
C ALA A 515 15.12 8.42 13.38
N PRO A 516 14.61 7.62 12.43
CA PRO A 516 15.16 6.29 12.17
C PRO A 516 16.57 6.36 11.57
N LEU A 517 16.91 7.34 10.75
CA LEU A 517 18.29 7.55 10.28
C LEU A 517 19.22 7.97 11.42
N VAL A 518 18.75 8.78 12.38
CA VAL A 518 19.53 9.15 13.57
C VAL A 518 19.87 7.94 14.43
N GLU A 519 18.92 7.01 14.59
CA GLU A 519 19.16 5.75 15.31
C GLU A 519 20.04 4.79 14.51
N SER A 520 19.83 4.66 13.18
CA SER A 520 20.72 3.89 12.30
C SER A 520 22.17 4.39 12.37
N ALA A 521 22.39 5.71 12.29
CA ALA A 521 23.72 6.32 12.39
C ALA A 521 24.36 6.10 13.76
N ARG A 522 23.60 6.18 14.86
CA ARG A 522 24.09 5.84 16.20
C ARG A 522 24.62 4.40 16.25
N LEU A 523 23.92 3.46 15.62
CA LEU A 523 24.34 2.06 15.56
C LEU A 523 25.53 1.85 14.60
N ALA A 524 25.61 2.58 13.50
CA ALA A 524 26.77 2.57 12.60
C ALA A 524 28.05 3.06 13.29
N ILE A 525 27.97 4.13 14.09
CA ILE A 525 29.07 4.59 14.96
C ILE A 525 29.53 3.49 15.92
N ARG A 526 28.59 2.73 16.54
CA ARG A 526 28.92 1.59 17.42
C ARG A 526 29.54 0.39 16.69
N LEU A 527 29.37 0.32 15.37
CA LEU A 527 29.95 -0.71 14.49
C LEU A 527 31.24 -0.25 13.82
N GLU A 528 31.70 0.98 14.08
CA GLU A 528 32.82 1.63 13.37
C GLU A 528 32.59 1.73 11.85
N ASN A 529 31.32 1.69 11.41
CA ASN A 529 30.92 1.93 10.02
C ASN A 529 30.72 3.43 9.80
N TRP A 530 31.83 4.12 9.56
CA TRP A 530 31.86 5.58 9.39
C TRP A 530 31.17 6.06 8.11
N ASP A 531 31.12 5.21 7.07
CA ASP A 531 30.50 5.54 5.77
C ASP A 531 28.99 5.69 5.90
N ASP A 532 28.31 4.68 6.45
CA ASP A 532 26.88 4.77 6.72
C ASP A 532 26.55 5.80 7.81
N ALA A 533 27.41 5.92 8.84
CA ALA A 533 27.22 6.92 9.90
C ALA A 533 27.24 8.36 9.37
N GLU A 534 28.15 8.71 8.45
CA GLU A 534 28.17 10.02 7.81
C GLU A 534 26.95 10.20 6.89
N ALA A 535 26.70 9.23 6.01
CA ALA A 535 25.67 9.32 5.00
C ALA A 535 24.26 9.45 5.61
N TRP A 536 23.90 8.59 6.56
CA TRP A 536 22.60 8.65 7.23
C TRP A 536 22.46 9.89 8.13
N SER A 537 23.53 10.32 8.80
CA SER A 537 23.48 11.56 9.60
C SER A 537 23.31 12.80 8.74
N ARG A 538 24.00 12.87 7.59
CA ARG A 538 23.81 13.97 6.63
C ARG A 538 22.38 14.01 6.13
N THR A 539 21.86 12.89 5.62
CA THR A 539 20.47 12.81 5.11
C THR A 539 19.45 13.13 6.21
N ALA A 540 19.68 12.70 7.45
CA ALA A 540 18.82 13.07 8.58
C ALA A 540 18.77 14.59 8.79
N MET A 541 19.93 15.26 8.76
CA MET A 541 20.02 16.72 8.90
C MET A 541 19.42 17.50 7.71
N GLU A 542 19.41 16.91 6.51
CA GLU A 542 18.76 17.47 5.32
C GLU A 542 17.22 17.39 5.41
N ILE A 543 16.68 16.36 6.08
CA ILE A 543 15.25 16.23 6.38
C ILE A 543 14.84 17.20 7.49
N PHE A 544 15.55 17.18 8.62
CA PHE A 544 15.30 18.06 9.75
C PHE A 544 16.56 18.19 10.64
N PHE A 545 16.88 19.39 11.11
CA PHE A 545 18.06 19.56 11.96
C PHE A 545 17.91 18.78 13.27
N ASN A 546 18.79 17.80 13.47
CA ASN A 546 18.85 17.00 14.67
C ASN A 546 20.28 17.02 15.24
N ALA A 547 20.45 17.52 16.47
CA ALA A 547 21.77 17.69 17.07
C ALA A 547 22.51 16.35 17.30
N ARG A 548 21.77 15.23 17.48
CA ARG A 548 22.36 13.88 17.55
C ARG A 548 22.94 13.46 16.20
N ALA A 549 22.23 13.74 15.10
CA ALA A 549 22.73 13.50 13.75
C ALA A 549 24.01 14.31 13.49
N LEU A 550 24.03 15.60 13.83
CA LEU A 550 25.23 16.42 13.71
C LEU A 550 26.41 15.83 14.50
N LEU A 551 26.18 15.36 15.73
CA LEU A 551 27.21 14.70 16.53
C LEU A 551 27.73 13.41 15.88
N TYR A 552 26.85 12.52 15.41
CA TYR A 552 27.26 11.27 14.74
C TYR A 552 28.00 11.55 13.43
N ARG A 553 27.58 12.57 12.66
CA ARG A 553 28.30 13.04 11.47
C ARG A 553 29.71 13.52 11.84
N ILE A 554 29.84 14.39 12.84
CA ILE A 554 31.13 14.89 13.31
C ILE A 554 32.04 13.77 13.85
N GLN A 555 31.48 12.75 14.50
CA GLN A 555 32.24 11.56 14.92
C GLN A 555 32.79 10.77 13.71
N ALA A 556 31.98 10.57 12.66
CA ALA A 556 32.44 9.92 11.44
C ALA A 556 33.50 10.74 10.68
N GLU A 557 33.35 12.07 10.62
CA GLU A 557 34.36 12.97 10.04
C GLU A 557 35.66 13.00 10.87
N ALA A 558 35.56 12.92 12.21
CA ALA A 558 36.71 12.85 13.10
C ALA A 558 37.49 11.53 12.93
N ALA A 559 36.79 10.40 12.75
CA ALA A 559 37.41 9.10 12.45
C ALA A 559 38.21 9.12 11.12
N ARG A 560 37.82 9.98 10.16
CA ARG A 560 38.56 10.23 8.91
C ARG A 560 39.55 11.41 8.96
N ALA A 561 39.74 12.03 10.13
CA ALA A 561 40.55 13.24 10.32
C ALA A 561 40.14 14.45 9.46
N HIS A 562 38.87 14.53 9.03
CA HIS A 562 38.32 15.62 8.21
C HIS A 562 38.03 16.89 9.04
N THR A 563 39.05 17.43 9.71
CA THR A 563 38.95 18.58 10.62
C THR A 563 38.36 19.84 9.99
N GLY A 564 38.62 20.08 8.70
CA GLY A 564 38.00 21.18 7.95
C GLY A 564 36.48 21.06 7.86
N THR A 565 35.96 19.86 7.62
CA THR A 565 34.52 19.58 7.57
C THR A 565 33.86 19.80 8.92
N ILE A 566 34.49 19.31 10.02
CA ILE A 566 33.99 19.51 11.39
C ILE A 566 33.83 20.99 11.70
N LEU A 567 34.85 21.81 11.45
CA LEU A 567 34.78 23.26 11.70
C LEU A 567 33.74 23.95 10.82
N SER A 568 33.60 23.53 9.55
CA SER A 568 32.56 24.05 8.65
C SER A 568 31.15 23.69 9.14
N LEU A 569 30.93 22.51 9.71
CA LEU A 569 29.66 22.09 10.29
C LEU A 569 29.34 22.85 11.58
N MET A 570 30.33 23.00 12.48
CA MET A 570 30.18 23.79 13.71
C MET A 570 29.80 25.25 13.41
N GLU A 571 30.37 25.85 12.37
CA GLU A 571 29.98 27.20 11.93
C GLU A 571 28.59 27.24 11.31
N SER A 572 28.30 26.35 10.36
CA SER A 572 27.03 26.33 9.62
C SER A 572 25.81 26.09 10.50
N TYR A 573 25.98 25.37 11.62
CA TYR A 573 24.92 25.04 12.57
C TYR A 573 25.07 25.73 13.93
N ARG A 574 25.89 26.79 14.05
CA ARG A 574 26.19 27.48 15.32
C ARG A 574 24.91 27.84 16.13
N ASP A 575 23.93 28.44 15.47
CA ASP A 575 22.68 28.86 16.12
C ASP A 575 21.84 27.65 16.59
N PRO A 576 21.54 26.64 15.75
CA PRO A 576 20.94 25.39 16.21
C PRO A 576 21.72 24.66 17.33
N ILE A 577 23.05 24.65 17.28
CA ILE A 577 23.90 24.03 18.32
C ILE A 577 23.71 24.74 19.66
N SER A 578 23.69 26.07 19.70
CA SER A 578 23.55 26.82 20.97
C SER A 578 22.26 26.46 21.73
N HIS A 579 21.18 26.16 21.01
CA HIS A 579 19.86 25.77 21.52
C HIS A 579 19.69 24.25 21.73
N SER A 580 20.68 23.44 21.35
CA SER A 580 20.64 21.99 21.53
C SER A 580 20.87 21.55 22.98
N ASP A 581 20.55 20.28 23.24
CA ASP A 581 20.77 19.60 24.51
C ASP A 581 22.19 19.85 25.08
N PRO A 582 22.34 20.15 26.39
CA PRO A 582 23.64 20.46 26.97
C PRO A 582 24.71 19.37 26.81
N GLU A 583 24.35 18.09 26.87
CA GLU A 583 25.30 16.99 26.74
C GLU A 583 25.85 16.93 25.30
N ILE A 584 24.94 16.95 24.32
CA ILE A 584 25.33 16.98 22.90
C ILE A 584 26.18 18.22 22.60
N LYS A 585 25.75 19.39 23.08
CA LYS A 585 26.43 20.68 22.87
C LYS A 585 27.85 20.69 23.44
N GLY A 586 28.06 20.16 24.65
CA GLY A 586 29.39 20.03 25.25
C GLY A 586 30.31 19.11 24.45
N ILE A 587 29.80 17.97 23.98
CA ILE A 587 30.57 17.03 23.15
C ILE A 587 30.91 17.64 21.78
N LEU A 588 30.00 18.42 21.18
CA LEU A 588 30.26 19.13 19.92
C LEU A 588 31.39 20.17 20.07
N TYR A 589 31.40 20.96 21.14
CA TYR A 589 32.51 21.88 21.42
C TYR A 589 33.84 21.16 21.70
N TYR A 590 33.82 19.96 22.28
CA TYR A 590 35.02 19.13 22.36
C TYR A 590 35.55 18.77 20.96
N PHE A 591 34.69 18.35 20.02
CA PHE A 591 35.12 18.03 18.65
C PHE A 591 35.61 19.27 17.88
N GLU A 592 35.04 20.45 18.13
CA GLU A 592 35.58 21.73 17.62
C GLU A 592 37.01 21.96 18.16
N GLY A 593 37.21 21.79 19.47
CA GLY A 593 38.52 21.89 20.11
C GLY A 593 39.54 20.89 19.57
N TRP A 594 39.12 19.64 19.39
CA TRP A 594 39.92 18.58 18.77
C TRP A 594 40.30 18.91 17.32
N ALA A 595 39.37 19.44 16.53
CA ALA A 595 39.65 19.83 15.14
C ALA A 595 40.65 21.00 15.06
N TYR A 596 40.56 21.99 15.94
CA TYR A 596 41.57 23.06 16.03
C TYR A 596 42.94 22.54 16.52
N ALA A 597 42.97 21.63 17.50
CA ALA A 597 44.20 21.05 18.04
C ALA A 597 44.99 20.29 16.96
N ASN A 598 44.30 19.47 16.16
CA ASN A 598 44.90 18.76 15.02
C ASN A 598 45.38 19.70 13.90
N ARG A 599 44.88 20.94 13.86
CA ARG A 599 45.34 22.02 12.96
C ARG A 599 46.40 22.93 13.58
N GLN A 600 46.88 22.62 14.79
CA GLN A 600 47.82 23.43 15.58
C GLN A 600 47.29 24.84 15.95
N GLU A 601 45.97 25.06 15.85
CA GLU A 601 45.29 26.32 16.19
C GLU A 601 44.99 26.38 17.70
N TYR A 602 45.99 26.12 18.53
CA TYR A 602 45.84 25.79 19.97
C TYR A 602 45.06 26.82 20.80
N GLY A 603 45.18 28.12 20.51
CA GLY A 603 44.41 29.15 21.21
C GLY A 603 42.89 29.05 20.96
N LYS A 604 42.48 28.63 19.75
CA LYS A 604 41.07 28.33 19.45
C LYS A 604 40.65 27.00 20.06
N ALA A 605 41.54 26.01 20.04
CA ALA A 605 41.30 24.71 20.66
C ALA A 605 40.99 24.84 22.16
N LEU A 606 41.80 25.59 22.91
CA LEU A 606 41.58 25.84 24.33
C LEU A 606 40.24 26.56 24.59
N ASN A 607 39.89 27.58 23.82
CA ASN A 607 38.61 28.29 23.94
C ASN A 607 37.40 27.37 23.69
N ALA A 608 37.46 26.51 22.67
CA ALA A 608 36.42 25.52 22.42
C ALA A 608 36.33 24.46 23.55
N LEU A 609 37.47 24.04 24.09
CA LEU A 609 37.52 23.11 25.24
C LEU A 609 37.02 23.76 26.54
N ASP A 610 37.23 25.06 26.74
CA ASP A 610 36.66 25.82 27.85
C ASP A 610 35.12 25.81 27.75
N LYS A 611 34.54 26.16 26.59
CA LYS A 611 33.09 26.05 26.36
C LYS A 611 32.56 24.63 26.59
N ALA A 612 33.31 23.61 26.18
CA ALA A 612 32.94 22.21 26.38
C ALA A 612 32.88 21.85 27.87
N LEU A 613 33.87 22.31 28.66
CA LEU A 613 34.00 22.03 30.09
C LEU A 613 33.11 22.92 30.96
N ASP A 614 32.78 24.15 30.54
CA ASP A 614 31.78 24.99 31.20
C ASP A 614 30.39 24.34 31.17
N ILE A 615 30.09 23.59 30.09
CA ILE A 615 28.83 22.86 29.91
C ILE A 615 28.90 21.45 30.49
N LEU A 616 30.04 20.75 30.34
CA LEU A 616 30.29 19.40 30.86
C LEU A 616 31.60 19.32 31.66
N PRO A 617 31.64 19.78 32.93
CA PRO A 617 32.87 19.84 33.73
C PRO A 617 33.58 18.48 33.93
N GLY A 618 32.84 17.38 33.85
CA GLY A 618 33.36 16.02 34.01
C GLY A 618 33.81 15.32 32.72
N TYR A 619 33.78 16.00 31.56
CA TYR A 619 34.02 15.34 30.27
C TYR A 619 35.51 15.03 30.05
N ARG A 620 35.89 13.78 30.34
CA ARG A 620 37.28 13.32 30.39
C ARG A 620 38.07 13.56 29.11
N GLN A 621 37.47 13.36 27.93
CA GLN A 621 38.14 13.59 26.65
C GLN A 621 38.58 15.06 26.49
N ALA A 622 37.74 16.02 26.90
CA ALA A 622 38.09 17.43 26.85
C ALA A 622 39.13 17.82 27.91
N LEU A 623 39.04 17.27 29.13
CA LEU A 623 40.05 17.48 30.18
C LEU A 623 41.45 17.00 29.73
N ASN A 624 41.53 15.78 29.19
CA ASN A 624 42.79 15.21 28.71
C ASN A 624 43.37 16.02 27.55
N LEU A 625 42.58 16.30 26.51
CA LEU A 625 43.05 17.08 25.37
C LEU A 625 43.49 18.50 25.76
N LYS A 626 42.79 19.14 26.71
CA LYS A 626 43.18 20.46 27.24
C LYS A 626 44.52 20.40 27.96
N HIS A 627 44.73 19.38 28.79
CA HIS A 627 46.01 19.13 29.47
C HIS A 627 47.14 18.88 28.45
N ASP A 628 46.91 18.03 27.45
CA ASP A 628 47.92 17.69 26.44
C ASP A 628 48.33 18.92 25.61
N ILE A 629 47.37 19.79 25.25
CA ILE A 629 47.68 21.08 24.59
C ILE A 629 48.47 21.99 25.52
N GLN A 630 48.10 22.09 26.81
CA GLN A 630 48.82 22.93 27.77
C GLN A 630 50.26 22.46 28.00
N ALA A 631 50.51 21.15 27.98
CA ALA A 631 51.83 20.56 28.10
C ALA A 631 52.76 20.84 26.90
N VAL A 632 52.23 21.22 25.73
CA VAL A 632 53.05 21.68 24.57
C VAL A 632 53.65 23.08 24.80
N PHE A 633 53.11 23.85 25.75
CA PHE A 633 53.56 25.22 26.08
C PHE A 633 54.32 25.31 27.43
N GLN A 634 54.64 24.18 28.05
CA GLN A 634 55.43 24.07 29.29
C GLN A 634 56.83 23.53 28.98
#